data_AF-U4V4I6-F1
#
_entry.id   AF-U4V4I6-F1
#
_cell.length_a   1.000
_cell.length_b   1.000
_cell.length_c   1.000
_cell.angle_alpha   90.00
_cell.angle_beta   90.00
_cell.angle_gamma   90.00
#
_symmetry.space_group_name_H-M   'P 1'
#
loop_
_entity.id
_entity.type
_entity.pdbx_description
1 polymer ?
#
loop_
_entity_poly.entity_id
_entity_poly.type
_entity_poly.pdbx_seq_one_letter_code
_entity_poly.pdbx_strand_id
1 'polypeptide(L)'
;MFCAGAGLHGCNAVSGEGTGRYTDRSHAFQNGHGPFRDLFAYREISARIAEIRPDITLGYTPKPAILGTLAAKKAGVPKRFAMIEGLGWAFGAGGTIMEELRRKVARGVSVALYRQALAAADNVFFLNEADVKDFEGLDLLRPGQAILLGGIGVDLDYWTRQRPKPATPAFVMMARMIRDKGVYDFVAAAQQLRRENMDARFILLGDLDLHPGGAVRRSELRGLGGGRRSRMARPCGTQAMA
;
A
#
# COMPACT_ATOMS: atom_id res chain seq x y z
N MET A 1 -0.71 7.23 21.66
CA MET A 1 -0.59 7.36 20.19
C MET A 1 -1.73 6.56 19.56
N PHE A 2 -2.59 7.18 18.76
CA PHE A 2 -3.61 6.45 18.00
C PHE A 2 -3.13 6.25 16.55
N CYS A 3 -3.01 5.00 16.13
CA CYS A 3 -2.67 4.60 14.76
C CYS A 3 -3.91 4.01 14.09
N ALA A 4 -4.40 4.66 13.04
CA ALA A 4 -5.41 4.08 12.15
C ALA A 4 -4.72 3.62 10.86
N GLY A 5 -4.73 2.31 10.62
CA GLY A 5 -4.18 1.68 9.42
C GLY A 5 -5.03 0.47 9.01
N ALA A 6 -5.00 0.13 7.72
CA ALA A 6 -5.51 -1.15 7.23
C ALA A 6 -4.59 -2.26 7.77
N GLY A 7 -5.19 -3.35 8.27
CA GLY A 7 -4.51 -4.38 9.06
C GLY A 7 -3.12 -4.76 8.59
N LEU A 8 -2.16 -4.59 9.49
CA LEU A 8 -0.92 -5.35 9.54
C LEU A 8 -0.76 -5.79 11.00
N HIS A 9 -0.64 -7.09 11.19
CA HIS A 9 -0.18 -7.66 12.45
C HIS A 9 1.10 -6.92 12.88
N GLY A 10 1.08 -6.25 14.04
CA GLY A 10 2.29 -5.71 14.64
C GLY A 10 2.37 -4.20 14.88
N CYS A 11 1.25 -3.48 15.06
CA CYS A 11 1.34 -2.17 15.73
C CYS A 11 1.50 -2.37 17.25
N ASN A 12 2.67 -2.84 17.69
CA ASN A 12 3.09 -2.75 19.09
C ASN A 12 3.51 -1.31 19.36
N ALA A 13 2.52 -0.42 19.51
CA ALA A 13 2.77 0.80 20.27
C ALA A 13 3.06 0.34 21.71
N VAL A 14 4.31 0.47 22.14
CA VAL A 14 4.71 0.26 23.53
C VAL A 14 4.04 1.36 24.36
N SER A 15 2.81 1.11 24.80
CA SER A 15 2.26 1.76 25.98
C SER A 15 2.51 0.84 27.16
N GLY A 16 3.31 1.32 28.11
CA GLY A 16 3.38 0.70 29.43
C GLY A 16 1.97 0.51 29.99
N GLU A 17 1.75 -0.69 30.50
CA GLU A 17 0.68 -1.12 31.42
C GLU A 17 -0.76 -0.73 31.04
N GLY A 18 -1.49 -1.71 30.50
CA GLY A 18 -2.94 -1.65 30.37
C GLY A 18 -3.44 -2.59 29.29
N THR A 19 -3.74 -3.82 29.67
CA THR A 19 -4.38 -4.84 28.82
C THR A 19 -5.77 -4.38 28.36
N GLY A 20 -5.84 -3.66 27.24
CA GLY A 20 -7.06 -3.38 26.51
C GLY A 20 -7.05 -4.18 25.20
N ARG A 21 -7.93 -5.17 25.07
CA ARG A 21 -8.14 -5.88 23.79
C ARG A 21 -8.66 -4.88 22.75
N TYR A 22 -7.79 -4.41 21.87
CA TYR A 22 -8.18 -3.65 20.69
C TYR A 22 -8.68 -4.64 19.64
N THR A 23 -10.00 -4.78 19.48
CA THR A 23 -10.57 -5.59 18.41
C THR A 23 -10.30 -4.92 17.07
N ASP A 24 -9.48 -5.58 16.24
CA ASP A 24 -9.25 -5.24 14.85
C ASP A 24 -10.56 -5.28 14.05
N ARG A 25 -11.15 -4.11 13.79
CA ARG A 25 -12.23 -3.93 12.80
C ARG A 25 -11.71 -3.17 11.57
N SER A 26 -10.46 -3.40 11.15
CA SER A 26 -9.85 -2.75 9.99
C SER A 26 -10.46 -3.13 8.63
N HIS A 27 -11.43 -4.05 8.58
CA HIS A 27 -12.14 -4.45 7.36
C HIS A 27 -12.86 -3.29 6.63
N ALA A 28 -13.15 -2.17 7.30
CA ALA A 28 -13.84 -1.04 6.68
C ALA A 28 -12.98 -0.27 5.66
N PHE A 29 -11.64 -0.28 5.79
CA PHE A 29 -10.76 0.55 4.95
C PHE A 29 -10.38 -0.10 3.61
N GLN A 30 -10.45 -1.43 3.52
CA GLN A 30 -9.92 -2.15 2.36
C GLN A 30 -10.88 -2.18 1.16
N ASN A 31 -12.21 -2.10 1.38
CA ASN A 31 -13.20 -2.53 0.37
C ASN A 31 -14.38 -1.56 0.14
N GLY A 32 -14.32 -0.33 0.64
CA GLY A 32 -15.40 0.65 0.51
C GLY A 32 -15.18 1.67 -0.61
N HIS A 33 -15.66 1.41 -1.83
CA HIS A 33 -15.79 2.42 -2.87
C HIS A 33 -17.16 3.09 -2.74
N GLY A 34 -17.26 4.11 -1.89
CA GLY A 34 -18.50 4.88 -1.80
C GLY A 34 -18.42 6.03 -0.81
N PRO A 35 -18.86 7.24 -1.20
CA PRO A 35 -18.80 8.43 -0.35
C PRO A 35 -19.54 8.25 0.97
N PHE A 36 -20.64 7.48 0.98
CA PHE A 36 -21.39 7.16 2.18
C PHE A 36 -20.58 6.34 3.18
N ARG A 37 -19.83 5.33 2.72
CA ARG A 37 -19.02 4.47 3.60
C ARG A 37 -17.86 5.27 4.20
N ASP A 38 -17.26 6.16 3.41
CA ASP A 38 -16.21 7.05 3.90
C ASP A 38 -16.75 8.05 4.93
N LEU A 39 -17.99 8.53 4.78
CA LEU A 39 -18.66 9.36 5.78
C LEU A 39 -18.94 8.61 7.08
N PHE A 40 -19.39 7.34 7.00
CA PHE A 40 -19.55 6.50 8.19
C PHE A 40 -18.21 6.24 8.88
N ALA A 41 -17.17 5.90 8.12
CA ALA A 41 -15.83 5.72 8.66
C ALA A 41 -15.32 6.99 9.35
N TYR A 42 -15.51 8.16 8.73
CA TYR A 42 -15.15 9.45 9.34
C TYR A 42 -15.87 9.69 10.67
N ARG A 43 -17.18 9.40 10.74
CA ARG A 43 -17.97 9.54 11.97
C ARG A 43 -17.48 8.60 13.07
N GLU A 44 -17.20 7.35 12.74
CA GLU A 44 -16.70 6.36 13.69
C GLU A 44 -15.31 6.76 14.23
N ILE A 45 -14.38 7.14 13.34
CA ILE A 45 -13.04 7.59 13.73
C ILE A 45 -13.14 8.84 14.60
N SER A 46 -14.01 9.80 14.24
CA SER A 46 -14.22 11.02 15.02
C SER A 46 -14.72 10.72 16.43
N ALA A 47 -15.68 9.81 16.58
CA ALA A 47 -16.19 9.41 17.88
C ALA A 47 -15.09 8.76 18.73
N ARG A 48 -14.31 7.83 18.15
CA ARG A 48 -13.20 7.16 18.85
C ARG A 48 -12.11 8.12 19.29
N ILE A 49 -11.71 9.06 18.43
CA ILE A 49 -10.69 10.04 18.80
C ILE A 49 -11.20 10.97 19.91
N ALA A 50 -12.46 11.39 19.86
CA ALA A 50 -13.07 12.21 20.90
C ALA A 50 -13.19 11.48 22.25
N GLU A 51 -13.44 10.17 22.22
CA GLU A 51 -13.47 9.30 23.41
C GLU A 51 -12.07 9.12 24.02
N ILE A 52 -11.09 8.74 23.18
CA ILE A 52 -9.72 8.45 23.61
C ILE A 52 -8.99 9.72 24.07
N ARG A 53 -9.28 10.87 23.44
CA ARG A 53 -8.60 12.17 23.66
C ARG A 53 -7.07 12.06 23.60
N PRO A 54 -6.49 11.57 22.49
CA PRO A 54 -5.05 11.40 22.39
C PRO A 54 -4.34 12.75 22.29
N ASP A 55 -3.11 12.82 22.82
CA ASP A 55 -2.22 13.97 22.60
C ASP A 55 -1.66 14.00 21.17
N ILE A 56 -1.53 12.82 20.55
CA ILE A 56 -0.90 12.60 19.25
C ILE A 56 -1.66 11.56 18.41
N THR A 57 -1.90 11.86 17.13
CA THR A 57 -2.45 10.93 16.13
C THR A 57 -1.52 10.72 14.95
N LEU A 58 -1.48 9.50 14.40
CA LEU A 58 -0.83 9.17 13.14
C LEU A 58 -1.82 8.45 12.20
N GLY A 59 -2.19 9.10 11.11
CA GLY A 59 -2.99 8.49 10.04
C GLY A 59 -2.08 7.87 8.97
N TYR A 60 -2.16 6.56 8.78
CA TYR A 60 -1.33 5.83 7.82
C TYR A 60 -2.16 5.31 6.65
N THR A 61 -1.64 5.41 5.42
CA THR A 61 -2.33 5.19 4.13
C THR A 61 -3.31 6.32 3.78
N PRO A 62 -3.70 6.50 2.49
CA PRO A 62 -4.46 7.67 2.03
C PRO A 62 -5.74 7.99 2.83
N LYS A 63 -6.59 6.98 3.06
CA LYS A 63 -7.90 7.21 3.72
C LYS A 63 -7.75 7.56 5.21
N PRO A 64 -7.01 6.80 6.04
CA PRO A 64 -6.75 7.21 7.42
C PRO A 64 -5.94 8.50 7.53
N ALA A 65 -4.99 8.76 6.62
CA ALA A 65 -4.25 10.03 6.57
C ALA A 65 -5.18 11.22 6.34
N ILE A 66 -6.21 11.08 5.48
CA ILE A 66 -7.22 12.12 5.26
C ILE A 66 -8.22 12.16 6.41
N LEU A 67 -9.00 11.09 6.59
CA LEU A 67 -10.15 11.06 7.50
C LEU A 67 -9.71 11.16 8.96
N GLY A 68 -8.63 10.48 9.33
CA GLY A 68 -8.08 10.48 10.68
C GLY A 68 -7.53 11.84 11.07
N THR A 69 -6.79 12.51 10.18
CA THR A 69 -6.26 13.86 10.46
C THR A 69 -7.38 14.89 10.60
N LEU A 70 -8.39 14.83 9.73
CA LEU A 70 -9.56 15.72 9.83
C LEU A 70 -10.38 15.44 11.10
N ALA A 71 -10.55 14.18 11.47
CA ALA A 71 -11.23 13.78 12.70
C ALA A 71 -10.44 14.24 13.95
N ALA A 72 -9.12 14.09 13.94
CA ALA A 72 -8.24 14.56 15.00
C ALA A 72 -8.27 16.08 15.16
N LYS A 73 -8.27 16.82 14.05
CA LYS A 73 -8.46 18.27 14.06
C LYS A 73 -9.79 18.65 14.73
N LYS A 74 -10.88 17.99 14.33
CA LYS A 74 -12.22 18.25 14.89
C LYS A 74 -12.29 17.95 16.39
N ALA A 75 -11.60 16.92 16.85
CA ALA A 75 -11.54 16.54 18.26
C ALA A 75 -10.56 17.38 19.10
N GLY A 76 -9.87 18.36 18.49
CA GLY A 76 -8.93 19.23 19.21
C GLY A 76 -7.62 18.54 19.58
N VAL A 77 -7.24 17.45 18.90
CA VAL A 77 -5.95 16.77 19.14
C VAL A 77 -4.80 17.74 18.89
N PRO A 78 -3.86 17.93 19.84
CA PRO A 78 -2.78 18.89 19.72
C PRO A 78 -1.80 18.60 18.58
N LYS A 79 -1.36 17.34 18.42
CA LYS A 79 -0.36 16.95 17.41
C LYS A 79 -0.91 15.89 16.45
N ARG A 80 -0.82 16.15 15.15
CA ARG A 80 -1.46 15.37 14.09
C ARG A 80 -0.46 15.08 12.99
N PHE A 81 -0.19 13.81 12.77
CA PHE A 81 0.75 13.33 11.76
C PHE A 81 0.03 12.48 10.71
N ALA A 82 0.54 12.54 9.49
CA ALA A 82 0.09 11.68 8.40
C ALA A 82 1.29 10.94 7.80
N MET A 83 1.07 9.72 7.32
CA MET A 83 2.05 8.97 6.53
C MET A 83 1.44 8.56 5.20
N ILE A 84 2.14 8.94 4.13
CA ILE A 84 1.70 8.76 2.74
C ILE A 84 2.67 7.83 2.01
N GLU A 85 2.12 6.80 1.38
CA GLU A 85 2.86 5.79 0.61
C GLU A 85 2.57 5.88 -0.90
N GLY A 86 2.17 7.06 -1.35
CA GLY A 86 1.87 7.37 -2.74
C GLY A 86 0.46 7.93 -2.97
N LEU A 87 0.28 8.50 -4.17
CA LEU A 87 -0.94 9.19 -4.58
C LEU A 87 -2.13 8.25 -4.91
N GLY A 88 -1.84 6.98 -5.19
CA GLY A 88 -2.84 5.95 -5.48
C GLY A 88 -3.43 6.02 -6.90
N TRP A 89 -4.44 5.18 -7.14
CA TRP A 89 -5.01 4.90 -8.47
C TRP A 89 -5.48 6.14 -9.26
N ALA A 90 -5.96 7.18 -8.58
CA ALA A 90 -6.44 8.40 -9.23
C ALA A 90 -5.37 9.14 -10.05
N PHE A 91 -4.09 8.82 -9.82
CA PHE A 91 -2.93 9.41 -10.50
C PHE A 91 -2.24 8.42 -11.44
N GLY A 92 -2.79 7.22 -11.62
CA GLY A 92 -2.35 6.29 -12.65
C GLY A 92 -2.72 6.75 -14.07
N ALA A 93 -2.11 6.13 -15.07
CA ALA A 93 -2.33 6.42 -16.48
C ALA A 93 -2.88 5.21 -17.25
N GLY A 94 -3.63 5.45 -18.31
CA GLY A 94 -4.04 4.43 -19.27
C GLY A 94 -5.42 3.82 -19.01
N GLY A 95 -6.06 3.32 -20.06
CA GLY A 95 -7.43 2.82 -20.04
C GLY A 95 -8.31 3.53 -21.06
N THR A 96 -9.61 3.32 -20.95
CA THR A 96 -10.62 3.94 -21.83
C THR A 96 -10.79 5.43 -21.51
N ILE A 97 -11.35 6.20 -22.46
CA ILE A 97 -11.69 7.63 -22.27
C ILE A 97 -12.56 7.82 -21.01
N MET A 98 -13.50 6.90 -20.76
CA MET A 98 -14.38 6.95 -19.59
C MET A 98 -13.60 6.75 -18.28
N GLU A 99 -12.60 5.89 -18.27
CA GLU A 99 -11.75 5.67 -17.09
C GLU A 99 -10.84 6.86 -16.81
N GLU A 100 -10.31 7.51 -17.86
CA GLU A 100 -9.55 8.77 -17.72
C GLU A 100 -10.40 9.88 -17.11
N LEU A 101 -11.65 10.04 -17.56
CA LEU A 101 -12.57 11.02 -16.98
C LEU A 101 -12.84 10.74 -15.50
N ARG A 102 -13.07 9.46 -15.13
CA ARG A 102 -13.27 9.06 -13.72
C ARG A 102 -12.04 9.35 -12.87
N ARG A 103 -10.84 9.05 -13.37
CA ARG A 103 -9.58 9.39 -12.69
C ARG A 103 -9.41 10.89 -12.52
N LYS A 104 -9.70 11.69 -13.54
CA LYS A 104 -9.61 13.15 -13.46
C LYS A 104 -10.48 13.73 -12.35
N VAL A 105 -11.72 13.25 -12.24
CA VAL A 105 -12.64 13.65 -11.14
C VAL A 105 -12.10 13.15 -9.79
N ALA A 106 -11.73 11.86 -9.70
CA ALA A 106 -11.18 11.29 -8.47
C ALA A 106 -9.91 12.01 -8.00
N ARG A 107 -9.05 12.44 -8.93
CA ARG A 107 -7.84 13.22 -8.68
C ARG A 107 -8.19 14.57 -8.10
N GLY A 108 -9.12 15.31 -8.70
CA GLY A 108 -9.58 16.60 -8.17
C GLY A 108 -10.12 16.49 -6.74
N VAL A 109 -10.97 15.48 -6.47
CA VAL A 109 -11.50 15.21 -5.14
C VAL A 109 -10.39 14.83 -4.16
N SER A 110 -9.47 13.95 -4.56
CA SER A 110 -8.36 13.51 -3.71
C SER A 110 -7.44 14.67 -3.34
N VAL A 111 -7.11 15.53 -4.31
CA VAL A 111 -6.30 16.74 -4.09
C VAL A 111 -6.99 17.70 -3.14
N ALA A 112 -8.31 17.89 -3.26
CA ALA A 112 -9.07 18.74 -2.33
C ALA A 112 -9.05 18.18 -0.90
N LEU A 113 -9.27 16.88 -0.74
CA LEU A 113 -9.27 16.19 0.56
C LEU A 113 -7.88 16.20 1.19
N TYR A 114 -6.83 15.93 0.41
CA TYR A 114 -5.45 16.03 0.89
C TYR A 114 -5.13 17.45 1.35
N ARG A 115 -5.49 18.48 0.59
CA ARG A 115 -5.21 19.86 0.98
C ARG A 115 -5.82 20.20 2.33
N GLN A 116 -7.07 19.79 2.57
CA GLN A 116 -7.72 20.03 3.86
C GLN A 116 -7.07 19.24 5.00
N ALA A 117 -6.75 17.97 4.77
CA ALA A 117 -6.16 17.11 5.79
C ALA A 117 -4.72 17.52 6.11
N LEU A 118 -3.88 17.74 5.11
CA LEU A 118 -2.47 18.05 5.29
C LEU A 118 -2.27 19.48 5.80
N ALA A 119 -3.16 20.43 5.49
CA ALA A 119 -3.17 21.73 6.17
C ALA A 119 -3.43 21.62 7.69
N ALA A 120 -4.04 20.52 8.14
CA ALA A 120 -4.26 20.24 9.55
C ALA A 120 -3.17 19.37 10.19
N ALA A 121 -2.31 18.72 9.39
CA ALA A 121 -1.19 17.93 9.89
C ALA A 121 0.00 18.82 10.24
N ASP A 122 0.69 18.49 11.33
CA ASP A 122 1.93 19.15 11.75
C ASP A 122 3.09 18.73 10.85
N ASN A 123 3.25 17.41 10.64
CA ASN A 123 4.21 16.85 9.68
C ASN A 123 3.61 15.68 8.89
N VAL A 124 4.21 15.44 7.73
CA VAL A 124 3.80 14.36 6.81
C VAL A 124 5.01 13.49 6.50
N PHE A 125 4.91 12.21 6.84
CA PHE A 125 5.94 11.22 6.57
C PHE A 125 5.77 10.65 5.16
N PHE A 126 6.88 10.54 4.44
CA PHE A 126 6.98 9.94 3.11
C PHE A 126 8.01 8.82 3.12
N LEU A 127 7.76 7.78 2.32
CA LEU A 127 8.68 6.65 2.18
C LEU A 127 9.66 6.84 1.03
N ASN A 128 9.32 7.64 0.02
CA ASN A 128 10.15 7.87 -1.16
C ASN A 128 10.16 9.36 -1.54
N GLU A 129 11.28 9.82 -2.12
CA GLU A 129 11.42 11.21 -2.59
C GLU A 129 10.45 11.56 -3.73
N ALA A 130 10.08 10.59 -4.55
CA ALA A 130 9.12 10.80 -5.63
C ALA A 130 7.76 11.29 -5.09
N ASP A 131 7.29 10.67 -4.01
CA ASP A 131 6.03 11.06 -3.37
C ASP A 131 6.11 12.46 -2.76
N VAL A 132 7.27 12.84 -2.19
CA VAL A 132 7.49 14.21 -1.68
C VAL A 132 7.32 15.22 -2.83
N LYS A 133 8.03 15.00 -3.95
CA LYS A 133 7.99 15.88 -5.12
C LYS A 133 6.60 15.97 -5.73
N ASP A 134 5.87 14.86 -5.78
CA ASP A 134 4.50 14.83 -6.26
C ASP A 134 3.57 15.69 -5.40
N PHE A 135 3.70 15.63 -4.07
CA PHE A 135 2.88 16.44 -3.16
C PHE A 135 3.29 17.91 -3.12
N GLU A 136 4.58 18.22 -3.26
CA GLU A 136 5.09 19.58 -3.42
C GLU A 136 4.59 20.21 -4.73
N GLY A 137 4.66 19.47 -5.85
CA GLY A 137 4.18 19.93 -7.16
C GLY A 137 2.66 20.15 -7.23
N LEU A 138 1.91 19.59 -6.28
CA LEU A 138 0.46 19.81 -6.12
C LEU A 138 0.10 20.91 -5.10
N ASP A 139 1.11 21.56 -4.52
CA ASP A 139 0.96 22.58 -3.47
C ASP A 139 0.13 22.06 -2.28
N LEU A 140 0.48 20.86 -1.81
CA LEU A 140 -0.19 20.17 -0.70
C LEU A 140 0.57 20.26 0.63
N LEU A 141 1.80 20.76 0.61
CA LEU A 141 2.73 20.74 1.74
C LEU A 141 3.26 22.14 2.03
N ARG A 142 3.35 22.48 3.32
CA ARG A 142 4.05 23.68 3.77
C ARG A 142 5.57 23.45 3.79
N PRO A 143 6.40 24.50 3.68
CA PRO A 143 7.84 24.37 3.85
C PRO A 143 8.21 23.68 5.17
N GLY A 144 9.08 22.66 5.11
CA GLY A 144 9.52 21.88 6.28
C GLY A 144 8.50 20.89 6.86
N GLN A 145 7.31 20.77 6.24
CA GLN A 145 6.28 19.85 6.71
C GLN A 145 6.59 18.38 6.38
N ALA A 146 7.26 18.14 5.24
CA ALA A 146 7.61 16.81 4.78
C ALA A 146 8.79 16.22 5.57
N ILE A 147 8.66 14.97 5.97
CA ILE A 147 9.72 14.16 6.58
C ILE A 147 9.91 12.92 5.73
N LEU A 148 11.08 12.77 5.12
CA LEU A 148 11.44 11.55 4.39
C LEU A 148 11.94 10.50 5.38
N LEU A 149 11.12 9.48 5.63
CA LEU A 149 11.50 8.35 6.47
C LEU A 149 12.35 7.33 5.70
N GLY A 150 12.11 7.20 4.40
CA GLY A 150 12.73 6.17 3.56
C GLY A 150 12.03 4.81 3.68
N GLY A 151 12.75 3.75 3.34
CA GLY A 151 12.23 2.39 3.43
C GLY A 151 11.99 1.94 4.88
N ILE A 152 10.88 1.24 5.11
CA ILE A 152 10.46 0.76 6.44
C ILE A 152 11.26 -0.45 6.98
N GLY A 153 12.31 -0.88 6.27
CA GLY A 153 13.21 -1.95 6.69
C GLY A 153 12.61 -3.36 6.63
N VAL A 154 13.43 -4.34 6.99
CA VAL A 154 13.05 -5.75 7.20
C VAL A 154 13.79 -6.29 8.42
N ASP A 155 13.22 -7.27 9.10
CA ASP A 155 13.90 -7.98 10.20
C ASP A 155 15.10 -8.76 9.67
N LEU A 156 16.32 -8.42 10.10
CA LEU A 156 17.56 -9.03 9.62
C LEU A 156 17.86 -10.39 10.26
N ASP A 157 17.24 -10.70 11.40
CA ASP A 157 17.36 -12.01 12.05
C ASP A 157 16.49 -13.04 11.32
N TYR A 158 15.35 -12.61 10.79
CA TYR A 158 14.52 -13.42 9.91
C TYR A 158 15.06 -13.43 8.47
N TRP A 159 15.38 -12.26 7.89
CA TRP A 159 15.89 -12.10 6.53
C TRP A 159 17.41 -12.13 6.49
N THR A 160 17.97 -13.28 6.82
CA THR A 160 19.42 -13.48 6.82
C THR A 160 19.98 -13.55 5.39
N ARG A 161 21.15 -12.94 5.19
CA ARG A 161 21.88 -13.02 3.92
C ARG A 161 22.28 -14.47 3.63
N GLN A 162 21.83 -14.99 2.50
CA GLN A 162 22.20 -16.33 2.02
C GLN A 162 23.25 -16.24 0.90
N ARG A 163 24.15 -17.22 0.83
CA ARG A 163 25.02 -17.36 -0.34
C ARG A 163 24.19 -17.75 -1.57
N PRO A 164 24.48 -17.19 -2.77
CA PRO A 164 23.82 -17.63 -3.99
C PRO A 164 24.03 -19.14 -4.16
N LYS A 165 22.92 -19.88 -4.27
CA LYS A 165 22.91 -21.34 -4.49
C LYS A 165 22.76 -21.75 -5.97
N PRO A 166 22.09 -21.00 -6.86
CA PRO A 166 21.94 -21.43 -8.25
C PRO A 166 23.23 -21.34 -9.05
N ALA A 167 23.54 -22.39 -9.83
CA ALA A 167 24.56 -22.32 -10.89
C ALA A 167 24.07 -21.49 -12.09
N THR A 168 22.75 -21.48 -12.33
CA THR A 168 22.07 -20.70 -13.36
C THR A 168 21.46 -19.43 -12.75
N PRO A 169 21.66 -18.23 -13.31
CA PRO A 169 21.03 -17.00 -12.84
C PRO A 169 19.51 -17.14 -12.68
N ALA A 170 18.97 -16.62 -11.58
CA ALA A 170 17.54 -16.65 -11.29
C ALA A 170 17.01 -15.25 -10.99
N PHE A 171 16.01 -14.81 -11.74
CA PHE A 171 15.26 -13.58 -11.53
C PHE A 171 13.94 -13.94 -10.86
N VAL A 172 13.67 -13.32 -9.70
CA VAL A 172 12.45 -13.56 -8.93
C VAL A 172 11.67 -12.26 -8.83
N MET A 173 10.41 -12.30 -9.25
CA MET A 173 9.44 -11.24 -9.04
C MET A 173 8.41 -11.69 -8.00
N MET A 174 8.38 -11.02 -6.86
CA MET A 174 7.37 -11.24 -5.81
C MET A 174 6.41 -10.05 -5.79
N ALA A 175 5.22 -10.22 -6.35
CA ALA A 175 4.23 -9.15 -6.42
C ALA A 175 2.82 -9.69 -6.64
N ARG A 176 1.80 -8.93 -6.21
CA ARG A 176 0.43 -9.13 -6.68
C ARG A 176 0.41 -9.03 -8.20
N MET A 177 -0.36 -9.89 -8.88
CA MET A 177 -0.42 -9.91 -10.34
C MET A 177 -1.30 -8.78 -10.90
N ILE A 178 -0.77 -7.57 -10.79
CA ILE A 178 -1.33 -6.31 -11.29
C ILE A 178 -0.37 -5.75 -12.33
N ARG A 179 -0.89 -5.20 -13.42
CA ARG A 179 -0.12 -4.59 -14.52
C ARG A 179 0.93 -3.60 -14.01
N ASP A 180 0.53 -2.72 -13.10
CA ASP A 180 1.37 -1.65 -12.53
C ASP A 180 2.56 -2.18 -11.72
N LYS A 181 2.58 -3.47 -11.38
CA LYS A 181 3.75 -4.11 -10.77
C LYS A 181 4.81 -4.55 -11.79
N GLY A 182 4.59 -4.34 -13.08
CA GLY A 182 5.55 -4.67 -14.14
C GLY A 182 5.55 -6.15 -14.53
N VAL A 183 4.44 -6.86 -14.30
CA VAL A 183 4.34 -8.31 -14.60
C VAL A 183 4.58 -8.58 -16.09
N TYR A 184 4.05 -7.73 -16.97
CA TYR A 184 4.24 -7.86 -18.41
C TYR A 184 5.68 -7.58 -18.83
N ASP A 185 6.33 -6.59 -18.23
CA ASP A 185 7.73 -6.26 -18.51
C ASP A 185 8.65 -7.40 -18.07
N PHE A 186 8.40 -7.98 -16.89
CA PHE A 186 9.12 -9.15 -16.39
C PHE A 186 9.00 -10.36 -17.34
N VAL A 187 7.79 -10.62 -17.84
CA VAL A 187 7.53 -11.66 -18.83
C VAL A 187 8.25 -11.37 -20.16
N ALA A 188 8.17 -10.13 -20.66
CA ALA A 188 8.78 -9.74 -21.92
C ALA A 188 10.31 -9.92 -21.87
N ALA A 189 10.93 -9.52 -20.75
CA ALA A 189 12.35 -9.75 -20.49
C ALA A 189 12.70 -11.25 -20.48
N ALA A 190 11.88 -12.09 -19.84
CA ALA A 190 12.06 -13.54 -19.83
C ALA A 190 11.99 -14.16 -21.25
N GLN A 191 11.10 -13.66 -22.10
CA GLN A 191 10.97 -14.11 -23.48
C GLN A 191 12.14 -13.64 -24.35
N GLN A 192 12.66 -12.45 -24.11
CA GLN A 192 13.81 -11.93 -24.83
C GLN A 192 15.06 -12.77 -24.54
N LEU A 193 15.40 -13.01 -23.27
CA LEU A 193 16.58 -13.83 -22.93
C LEU A 193 16.48 -15.26 -23.46
N ARG A 194 15.27 -15.82 -23.50
CA ARG A 194 15.03 -17.13 -24.11
C ARG A 194 15.34 -17.14 -25.61
N ARG A 195 14.97 -16.08 -26.34
CA ARG A 195 15.28 -15.93 -27.77
C ARG A 195 16.78 -15.79 -28.02
N GLU A 196 17.49 -15.19 -27.08
CA GLU A 196 18.94 -15.04 -27.08
C GLU A 196 19.67 -16.31 -26.59
N ASN A 197 18.95 -17.42 -26.31
CA ASN A 197 19.47 -18.68 -25.78
C ASN A 197 20.29 -18.55 -24.48
N MET A 198 19.98 -17.54 -23.66
CA MET A 198 20.59 -17.36 -22.35
C MET A 198 19.96 -18.32 -21.33
N ASP A 199 20.80 -19.10 -20.62
CA ASP A 199 20.33 -19.95 -19.53
C ASP A 199 20.05 -19.09 -18.29
N ALA A 200 18.76 -18.79 -18.07
CA ALA A 200 18.28 -18.04 -16.92
C ALA A 200 16.90 -18.52 -16.48
N ARG A 201 16.66 -18.51 -15.16
CA ARG A 201 15.38 -18.87 -14.56
C ARG A 201 14.57 -17.61 -14.21
N PHE A 202 13.30 -17.60 -14.57
CA PHE A 202 12.37 -16.53 -14.21
C PHE A 202 11.27 -17.11 -13.32
N ILE A 203 11.13 -16.58 -12.11
CA ILE A 203 10.16 -17.04 -11.11
C ILE A 203 9.23 -15.88 -10.80
N LEU A 204 7.96 -16.02 -11.13
CA LEU A 204 6.90 -15.08 -10.75
C LEU A 204 6.12 -15.69 -9.57
N LEU A 205 6.11 -15.00 -8.43
CA LEU A 205 5.46 -15.43 -7.20
C LEU A 205 4.45 -14.36 -6.75
N GLY A 206 3.20 -14.77 -6.56
CA GLY A 206 2.15 -13.91 -6.02
C GLY A 206 0.76 -14.33 -6.49
N ASP A 207 -0.25 -13.87 -5.79
CA ASP A 207 -1.64 -14.17 -6.12
C ASP A 207 -2.16 -13.29 -7.26
N LEU A 208 -3.20 -13.79 -7.91
CA LEU A 208 -3.97 -13.01 -8.86
C LEU A 208 -4.83 -12.02 -8.11
N ASP A 209 -4.80 -10.78 -8.57
CA ASP A 209 -5.73 -9.79 -8.07
C ASP A 209 -7.10 -10.01 -8.73
N LEU A 210 -8.17 -9.94 -7.92
CA LEU A 210 -9.56 -10.01 -8.40
C LEU A 210 -10.16 -8.62 -8.63
N HIS A 211 -9.42 -7.55 -8.31
CA HIS A 211 -9.93 -6.18 -8.36
C HIS A 211 -10.00 -5.65 -9.81
N PRO A 212 -11.09 -4.94 -10.19
CA PRO A 212 -11.20 -4.34 -11.51
C PRO A 212 -10.23 -3.15 -11.63
N GLY A 213 -9.22 -3.31 -12.48
CA GLY A 213 -8.19 -2.31 -12.76
C GLY A 213 -6.80 -2.94 -12.78
N GLY A 214 -6.34 -3.37 -13.95
CA GLY A 214 -4.96 -3.84 -14.14
C GLY A 214 -4.69 -5.29 -13.71
N ALA A 215 -5.67 -6.05 -13.20
CA ALA A 215 -5.50 -7.48 -12.90
C ALA A 215 -5.04 -8.27 -14.14
N VAL A 216 -3.98 -9.06 -13.98
CA VAL A 216 -3.48 -9.96 -15.03
C VAL A 216 -4.36 -11.20 -15.08
N ARG A 217 -4.88 -11.57 -16.26
CA ARG A 217 -5.73 -12.76 -16.37
C ARG A 217 -4.90 -14.03 -16.39
N ARG A 218 -5.40 -15.09 -15.75
CA ARG A 218 -4.77 -16.45 -15.80
C ARG A 218 -4.50 -16.93 -17.23
N SER A 219 -5.37 -16.60 -18.17
CA SER A 219 -5.23 -16.98 -19.58
C SER A 219 -3.99 -16.36 -20.23
N GLU A 220 -3.68 -15.11 -19.87
CA GLU A 220 -2.52 -14.38 -20.40
C GLU A 220 -1.23 -15.02 -19.91
N LEU A 221 -1.19 -15.45 -18.63
CA LEU A 221 -0.03 -16.14 -18.03
C LEU A 221 0.17 -17.57 -18.56
N ARG A 222 -0.91 -18.28 -18.88
CA ARG A 222 -0.84 -19.65 -19.43
C ARG A 222 -0.24 -19.70 -20.83
N GLY A 223 -0.45 -18.68 -21.66
CA GLY A 223 0.22 -18.54 -22.96
C GLY A 223 1.73 -18.34 -22.86
N LEU A 224 2.23 -17.98 -21.67
CA LEU A 224 3.63 -17.61 -21.43
C LEU A 224 4.45 -18.73 -20.74
N GLY A 225 3.78 -19.76 -20.21
CA GLY A 225 4.36 -20.86 -19.43
C GLY A 225 4.67 -22.14 -20.20
N GLY A 226 4.82 -22.08 -21.53
CA GLY A 226 5.18 -23.23 -22.36
C GLY A 226 6.67 -23.55 -22.29
N GLY A 227 7.09 -24.43 -21.37
CA GLY A 227 8.43 -25.00 -21.39
C GLY A 227 8.89 -25.55 -20.05
N ARG A 228 8.82 -26.89 -19.92
CA ARG A 228 9.14 -27.73 -18.74
C ARG A 228 8.44 -27.30 -17.45
N ARG A 229 7.46 -28.12 -17.03
CA ARG A 229 6.86 -28.08 -15.68
C ARG A 229 7.98 -27.97 -14.63
N SER A 230 8.24 -26.76 -14.14
CA SER A 230 8.87 -26.60 -12.84
C SER A 230 7.87 -27.18 -11.85
N ARG A 231 8.35 -28.10 -11.01
CA ARG A 231 7.55 -28.73 -9.97
C ARG A 231 6.82 -27.61 -9.22
N MET A 232 5.49 -27.62 -9.32
CA MET A 232 4.63 -26.78 -8.52
C MET A 232 5.02 -27.05 -7.07
N ALA A 233 5.63 -26.06 -6.41
CA ALA A 233 5.87 -26.14 -4.98
C ALA A 233 4.49 -26.38 -4.36
N ARG A 234 4.35 -27.52 -3.66
CA ARG A 234 3.13 -27.81 -2.90
C ARG A 234 2.88 -26.61 -1.97
N PRO A 235 1.62 -26.16 -1.79
CA PRO A 235 1.33 -25.18 -0.75
C PRO A 235 1.88 -25.75 0.56
N CYS A 236 2.68 -24.94 1.26
CA CYS A 236 3.23 -25.30 2.56
C CYS A 236 2.02 -25.65 3.45
N GLY A 237 1.88 -26.93 3.76
CA GLY A 237 0.76 -27.44 4.52
C GLY A 237 0.71 -26.74 5.86
N THR A 238 -0.46 -26.23 6.20
CA THR A 238 -0.87 -25.97 7.57
C THR A 238 -0.68 -27.27 8.34
N GLN A 239 0.42 -27.39 9.09
CA GLN A 239 0.49 -28.34 10.18
C GLN A 239 -0.46 -27.81 11.25
N ALA A 240 -1.71 -28.27 11.18
CA ALA A 240 -2.59 -28.28 12.33
C ALA A 240 -1.93 -29.20 13.36
N MET A 241 -1.53 -28.62 14.49
CA MET A 241 -1.23 -29.36 15.70
C MET A 241 -2.49 -30.14 16.11
N ALA A 242 -2.31 -31.44 16.38
CA ALA A 242 -3.20 -32.18 17.27
C ALA A 242 -2.81 -31.82 18.72
#